data_AF-P20711-F1
#
_entry.id   AF-P20711-F1
#
_cell.length_a   1.000
_cell.length_b   1.000
_cell.length_c   1.000
_cell.angle_alpha   90.00
_cell.angle_beta   90.00
_cell.angle_gamma   90.00
#
_symmetry.space_group_name_H-M   'P 1'
#
loop_
_entity.id
_entity.type
_entity.pdbx_description
1 polymer ?
#
loop_
_entity_poly.entity_id
_entity_poly.type
_entity_poly.pdbx_seq_one_letter_code
_entity_poly.pdbx_strand_id
1 'polypeptide(L)'
;MNASEFRRRGKEMVDYMANYMEGIEGRQVYPDVEPGYLRPLIPAAAPQEPDTFEDIINDVEKIIMPGVTHWHSPYFFAYFPTASSYPAMLADMLCGAIGCIGFSWAASPACTELETVMMDWLGKMLELPKAFLNEKAGEGGGVIQGSASEATLVALLAARTKVIHRLQAASPELTQAAIMEKLVAYSSDQAHSSVERAGLIGGVKLKAIPSDGNFAMRASALQEALERDKAAGLIPFFMVATLGTTTCCSFDNLLEVGPICNKEDIWLHVDAAYAGSAFICPEFRHLLNGVEFADSFNFNPHKWLLVNFDCSAMWVKKRTDLTGAFRLDPTYLKHSHQDSGLITDYRHWQIPLGRRFRSLKMWFVFRMYGVKGLQAYIRKHVQLSHEFESLVRQDPRFEICVEVILGLVCFRLKGSNKVNEALLQRINSAKKIHLVPCHLRDKFVLRFAICSRTVESAHVQRAWEHIKELAADVLRAERE
;
A
#
# COMPACT_ATOMS: atom_id res chain seq x y z
N MET A 1 -23.17 16.84 22.76
CA MET A 1 -24.11 16.26 21.78
C MET A 1 -24.80 15.04 22.39
N ASN A 2 -26.12 14.90 22.28
CA ASN A 2 -26.86 13.71 22.73
C ASN A 2 -27.30 12.85 21.53
N ALA A 3 -27.99 11.72 21.76
CA ALA A 3 -28.37 10.78 20.69
C ALA A 3 -29.31 11.39 19.62
N SER A 4 -30.25 12.25 20.01
CA SER A 4 -31.17 12.90 19.06
C SER A 4 -30.43 13.85 18.13
N GLU A 5 -29.53 14.65 18.71
CA GLU A 5 -28.67 15.54 17.95
C GLU A 5 -27.72 14.76 17.04
N PHE A 6 -27.10 13.68 17.55
CA PHE A 6 -26.26 12.79 16.75
C PHE A 6 -27.00 12.20 15.53
N ARG A 7 -28.26 11.78 15.68
CA ARG A 7 -29.05 11.27 14.54
C ARG A 7 -29.28 12.33 13.48
N ARG A 8 -29.52 13.57 13.89
CA ARG A 8 -29.73 14.69 12.97
C ARG A 8 -28.43 15.06 12.25
N ARG A 9 -27.37 15.34 13.00
CA ARG A 9 -26.04 15.68 12.45
C ARG A 9 -25.41 14.55 11.65
N GLY A 10 -25.65 13.31 12.05
CA GLY A 10 -25.22 12.13 11.31
C GLY A 10 -25.85 12.05 9.92
N LYS A 11 -27.14 12.40 9.78
CA LYS A 11 -27.79 12.48 8.46
C LYS A 11 -27.23 13.64 7.63
N GLU A 12 -27.09 14.82 8.23
CA GLU A 12 -26.49 15.99 7.58
C GLU A 12 -25.07 15.67 7.06
N MET A 13 -24.27 14.95 7.86
CA MET A 13 -22.92 14.52 7.46
C MET A 13 -22.94 13.46 6.35
N VAL A 14 -23.88 12.51 6.38
CA VAL A 14 -24.02 11.53 5.29
C VAL A 14 -24.40 12.22 3.97
N ASP A 15 -25.33 13.18 4.01
CA ASP A 15 -25.71 13.97 2.84
C ASP A 15 -24.54 14.82 2.34
N TYR A 16 -23.79 15.45 3.26
CA TYR A 16 -22.57 16.19 2.94
C TYR A 16 -21.52 15.31 2.25
N MET A 17 -21.22 14.14 2.79
CA MET A 17 -20.26 13.19 2.23
C MET A 17 -20.68 12.70 0.84
N ALA A 18 -21.96 12.39 0.65
CA ALA A 18 -22.49 11.99 -0.66
C ALA A 18 -22.36 13.13 -1.67
N ASN A 19 -22.77 14.35 -1.31
CA ASN A 19 -22.64 15.53 -2.16
C ASN A 19 -21.18 15.86 -2.49
N TYR A 20 -20.27 15.74 -1.52
CA TYR A 20 -18.84 15.91 -1.72
C TYR A 20 -18.29 14.90 -2.73
N MET A 21 -18.62 13.62 -2.57
CA MET A 21 -18.10 12.54 -3.43
C MET A 21 -18.67 12.62 -4.86
N GLU A 22 -19.95 12.92 -5.04
CA GLU A 22 -20.57 13.07 -6.37
C GLU A 22 -20.17 14.40 -7.04
N GLY A 23 -19.95 15.46 -6.27
CA GLY A 23 -19.52 16.78 -6.77
C GLY A 23 -18.01 16.97 -6.87
N ILE A 24 -17.19 15.97 -6.55
CA ILE A 24 -15.73 16.12 -6.41
C ILE A 24 -15.02 16.52 -7.71
N GLU A 25 -15.59 16.19 -8.88
CA GLU A 25 -15.04 16.60 -10.19
C GLU A 25 -14.99 18.13 -10.33
N GLY A 26 -15.94 18.85 -9.70
CA GLY A 26 -15.99 20.31 -9.72
C GLY A 26 -15.00 21.00 -8.77
N ARG A 27 -14.28 20.25 -7.93
CA ARG A 27 -13.29 20.79 -7.00
C ARG A 27 -11.88 20.73 -7.60
N GLN A 28 -11.06 21.73 -7.27
CA GLN A 28 -9.67 21.80 -7.72
C GLN A 28 -8.85 20.66 -7.07
N VAL A 29 -8.34 19.73 -7.87
CA VAL A 29 -7.73 18.49 -7.36
C VAL A 29 -6.52 18.70 -6.44
N TYR A 30 -5.70 19.71 -6.72
CA TYR A 30 -4.49 20.05 -5.97
C TYR A 30 -4.66 21.45 -5.37
N PRO A 31 -4.42 21.65 -4.06
CA PRO A 31 -4.76 22.89 -3.38
C PRO A 31 -3.84 24.06 -3.79
N ASP A 32 -4.38 25.28 -3.74
CA ASP A 32 -3.64 26.52 -4.00
C ASP A 32 -3.27 27.23 -2.70
N VAL A 33 -2.41 26.58 -1.92
CA VAL A 33 -1.99 27.06 -0.59
C VAL A 33 -0.50 26.83 -0.38
N GLU A 34 0.11 27.70 0.42
CA GLU A 34 1.52 27.58 0.82
C GLU A 34 1.65 26.93 2.22
N PRO A 35 2.81 26.32 2.54
CA PRO A 35 3.07 25.78 3.87
C PRO A 35 2.79 26.80 4.98
N GLY A 36 1.95 26.41 5.95
CA GLY A 36 1.56 27.26 7.08
C GLY A 36 0.25 28.02 6.91
N TYR A 37 -0.43 27.95 5.75
CA TYR A 37 -1.68 28.68 5.47
C TYR A 37 -2.78 28.53 6.54
N LEU A 38 -2.87 27.36 7.18
CA LEU A 38 -3.95 27.04 8.12
C LEU A 38 -3.74 27.66 9.52
N ARG A 39 -2.49 27.82 9.96
CA ARG A 39 -2.15 28.32 11.30
C ARG A 39 -2.81 29.68 11.64
N PRO A 40 -2.79 30.70 10.76
CA PRO A 40 -3.46 31.97 11.04
C PRO A 40 -5.00 31.90 11.00
N LEU A 41 -5.59 30.81 10.49
CA LEU A 41 -7.04 30.63 10.39
C LEU A 41 -7.66 29.91 11.60
N ILE A 42 -6.83 29.29 12.45
CA ILE A 42 -7.24 28.54 13.63
C ILE A 42 -6.92 29.37 14.89
N PRO A 43 -7.81 29.46 15.89
CA PRO A 43 -7.53 30.10 17.17
C PRO A 43 -6.24 29.55 17.82
N ALA A 44 -5.49 30.43 18.48
CA ALA A 44 -4.21 30.04 19.10
C ALA A 44 -4.36 29.05 20.27
N ALA A 45 -5.56 28.90 20.82
CA ALA A 45 -5.91 27.96 21.89
C ALA A 45 -7.27 27.32 21.60
N ALA A 46 -7.49 26.13 22.16
CA ALA A 46 -8.78 25.43 22.09
C ALA A 46 -9.88 26.23 22.82
N PRO A 47 -11.14 26.12 22.38
CA PRO A 47 -12.24 26.84 23.00
C PRO A 47 -12.51 26.31 24.42
N GLN A 48 -12.87 27.20 25.34
CA GLN A 48 -13.25 26.82 26.72
C GLN A 48 -14.69 26.29 26.78
N GLU A 49 -15.56 26.84 25.93
CA GLU A 49 -16.95 26.42 25.77
C GLU A 49 -17.10 25.68 24.43
N PRO A 50 -18.06 24.77 24.28
CA PRO A 50 -18.25 24.03 23.04
C PRO A 50 -18.74 24.95 21.91
N ASP A 51 -18.07 24.88 20.76
CA ASP A 51 -18.59 25.44 19.51
C ASP A 51 -19.81 24.64 19.01
N THR A 52 -20.61 25.25 18.14
CA THR A 52 -21.74 24.56 17.51
C THR A 52 -21.29 23.65 16.37
N PHE A 53 -22.12 22.67 16.00
CA PHE A 53 -21.82 21.83 14.84
C PHE A 53 -21.84 22.64 13.53
N GLU A 54 -22.71 23.65 13.45
CA GLU A 54 -22.77 24.61 12.35
C GLU A 54 -21.44 25.34 12.17
N ASP A 55 -20.84 25.83 13.25
CA ASP A 55 -19.54 26.50 13.19
C ASP A 55 -18.47 25.57 12.63
N ILE A 56 -18.42 24.33 13.14
CA ILE A 56 -17.47 23.31 12.71
C ILE A 56 -17.62 22.97 11.21
N ILE A 57 -18.84 22.71 10.73
CA ILE A 57 -19.04 22.32 9.32
C ILE A 57 -18.80 23.51 8.37
N ASN A 58 -19.09 24.73 8.81
CA ASN A 58 -18.76 25.95 8.06
C ASN A 58 -17.24 26.09 7.92
N ASP A 59 -16.49 25.84 8.99
CA ASP A 59 -15.02 25.85 8.94
C ASP A 59 -14.45 24.72 8.09
N VAL A 60 -15.08 23.54 8.05
CA VAL A 60 -14.65 22.47 7.13
C VAL A 60 -14.63 22.96 5.68
N GLU A 61 -15.68 23.59 5.18
CA GLU A 61 -15.68 24.12 3.80
C GLU A 61 -14.80 25.37 3.65
N LYS A 62 -14.77 26.24 4.66
CA LYS A 62 -14.09 27.54 4.56
C LYS A 62 -12.57 27.44 4.69
N ILE A 63 -12.06 26.61 5.59
CA ILE A 63 -10.63 26.61 5.96
C ILE A 63 -9.95 25.24 5.80
N ILE A 64 -10.69 24.12 5.84
CA ILE A 64 -10.11 22.79 5.62
C ILE A 64 -10.09 22.43 4.13
N MET A 65 -11.25 22.41 3.47
CA MET A 65 -11.38 21.98 2.06
C MET A 65 -10.45 22.71 1.08
N PRO A 66 -10.16 24.03 1.20
CA PRO A 66 -9.22 24.70 0.30
C PRO A 66 -7.79 24.16 0.32
N GLY A 67 -7.39 23.48 1.41
CA GLY A 67 -6.08 22.84 1.53
C GLY A 67 -6.11 21.33 1.40
N VAL A 68 -7.26 20.73 1.02
CA VAL A 68 -7.38 19.30 0.77
C VAL A 68 -6.95 18.99 -0.66
N THR A 69 -5.97 18.10 -0.82
CA THR A 69 -5.77 17.40 -2.10
C THR A 69 -6.89 16.39 -2.27
N HIS A 70 -7.71 16.51 -3.31
CA HIS A 70 -8.88 15.65 -3.51
C HIS A 70 -8.51 14.31 -4.16
N TRP A 71 -8.01 13.37 -3.35
CA TRP A 71 -7.54 12.05 -3.80
C TRP A 71 -8.57 11.20 -4.57
N HIS A 72 -9.86 11.44 -4.40
CA HIS A 72 -10.93 10.74 -5.13
C HIS A 72 -11.41 11.51 -6.38
N SER A 73 -10.81 12.65 -6.70
CA SER A 73 -11.12 13.37 -7.94
C SER A 73 -10.74 12.51 -9.15
N PRO A 74 -11.56 12.47 -10.22
CA PRO A 74 -11.19 11.81 -11.47
C PRO A 74 -9.97 12.46 -12.16
N TYR A 75 -9.49 13.60 -11.66
CA TYR A 75 -8.29 14.30 -12.13
C TYR A 75 -7.06 14.11 -11.22
N PHE A 76 -7.18 13.28 -10.19
CA PHE A 76 -6.05 12.87 -9.38
C PHE A 76 -5.38 11.65 -10.03
N PHE A 77 -4.17 11.84 -10.56
CA PHE A 77 -3.39 10.77 -11.21
C PHE A 77 -2.01 10.56 -10.56
N ALA A 78 -1.81 11.15 -9.37
CA ALA A 78 -0.56 11.08 -8.62
C ALA A 78 -0.45 9.79 -7.78
N TYR A 79 0.79 9.41 -7.45
CA TYR A 79 1.14 8.27 -6.60
C TYR A 79 0.56 6.93 -7.09
N PHE A 80 -0.12 6.21 -6.20
CA PHE A 80 -1.05 5.13 -6.47
C PHE A 80 -2.38 5.49 -5.80
N PRO A 81 -3.49 4.84 -6.17
CA PRO A 81 -4.80 5.22 -5.68
C PRO A 81 -4.92 5.02 -4.16
N THR A 82 -5.80 5.80 -3.52
CA THR A 82 -6.40 5.40 -2.24
C THR A 82 -7.83 4.99 -2.53
N ALA A 83 -8.10 3.71 -2.31
CA ALA A 83 -9.41 3.13 -2.52
C ALA A 83 -10.41 3.73 -1.53
N SER A 84 -11.65 3.91 -1.97
CA SER A 84 -12.74 4.34 -1.11
C SER A 84 -14.10 3.99 -1.73
N SER A 85 -15.07 3.68 -0.88
CA SER A 85 -16.43 3.34 -1.31
C SER A 85 -17.45 3.61 -0.19
N TYR A 86 -18.71 3.83 -0.57
CA TYR A 86 -19.80 4.01 0.40
C TYR A 86 -19.95 2.83 1.38
N PRO A 87 -19.85 1.55 0.97
CA PRO A 87 -19.84 0.42 1.91
C PRO A 87 -18.73 0.51 2.98
N ALA A 88 -17.52 0.91 2.58
CA ALA A 88 -16.39 1.03 3.49
C ALA A 88 -16.60 2.19 4.49
N MET A 89 -17.14 3.32 4.03
CA MET A 89 -17.48 4.47 4.89
C MET A 89 -18.56 4.09 5.92
N LEU A 90 -19.63 3.41 5.50
CA LEU A 90 -20.69 2.94 6.41
C LEU A 90 -20.15 1.97 7.46
N ALA A 91 -19.26 1.07 7.07
CA ALA A 91 -18.61 0.16 8.00
C ALA A 91 -17.69 0.88 9.00
N ASP A 92 -16.95 1.90 8.56
CA ASP A 92 -16.11 2.69 9.48
C ASP A 92 -16.94 3.58 10.42
N MET A 93 -18.11 4.06 10.02
CA MET A 93 -19.08 4.68 10.94
C MET A 93 -19.52 3.71 12.05
N LEU A 94 -19.87 2.47 11.67
CA LEU A 94 -20.24 1.43 12.63
C LEU A 94 -19.05 1.02 13.52
N CYS A 95 -17.85 0.93 12.95
CA CYS A 95 -16.62 0.66 13.69
C CYS A 95 -16.37 1.72 14.76
N GLY A 96 -16.57 3.00 14.41
CA GLY A 96 -16.50 4.12 15.36
C GLY A 96 -17.52 4.02 16.50
N ALA A 97 -18.74 3.57 16.21
CA ALA A 97 -19.78 3.39 17.23
C ALA A 97 -19.53 2.18 18.16
N ILE A 98 -19.01 1.07 17.62
CA ILE A 98 -18.66 -0.13 18.41
C ILE A 98 -17.46 0.16 19.33
N GLY A 99 -16.43 0.86 18.82
CA GLY A 99 -15.29 1.31 19.62
C GLY A 99 -14.46 0.20 20.28
N CYS A 100 -14.60 -1.07 19.86
CA CYS A 100 -13.91 -2.18 20.50
C CYS A 100 -12.42 -2.25 20.13
N ILE A 101 -11.62 -2.79 21.03
CA ILE A 101 -10.19 -3.06 20.81
C ILE A 101 -9.96 -4.57 20.80
N GLY A 102 -9.48 -5.12 19.69
CA GLY A 102 -9.33 -6.57 19.48
C GLY A 102 -7.91 -7.09 19.74
N PHE A 103 -7.24 -6.69 20.82
CA PHE A 103 -5.85 -7.12 21.08
C PHE A 103 -5.74 -8.63 21.40
N SER A 104 -6.77 -9.21 21.99
CA SER A 104 -6.93 -10.64 22.18
C SER A 104 -8.29 -11.08 21.68
N TRP A 105 -8.46 -12.38 21.45
CA TRP A 105 -9.78 -12.93 21.16
C TRP A 105 -10.79 -12.57 22.26
N ALA A 106 -10.38 -12.63 23.53
CA ALA A 106 -11.27 -12.32 24.66
C ALA A 106 -11.70 -10.84 24.73
N ALA A 107 -10.90 -9.91 24.19
CA ALA A 107 -11.22 -8.48 24.22
C ALA A 107 -12.36 -8.11 23.26
N SER A 108 -12.47 -8.81 22.12
CA SER A 108 -13.61 -8.69 21.20
C SER A 108 -13.58 -9.87 20.21
N PRO A 109 -14.28 -10.99 20.51
CA PRO A 109 -14.24 -12.19 19.67
C PRO A 109 -14.60 -11.91 18.21
N ALA A 110 -15.63 -11.10 17.97
CA ALA A 110 -16.06 -10.73 16.62
C ALA A 110 -14.98 -9.95 15.84
N CYS A 111 -14.19 -9.10 16.52
CA CYS A 111 -13.11 -8.36 15.89
C CYS A 111 -12.02 -9.29 15.35
N THR A 112 -11.68 -10.33 16.13
CA THR A 112 -10.69 -11.34 15.75
C THR A 112 -11.25 -12.30 14.70
N GLU A 113 -12.40 -12.92 14.96
CA GLU A 113 -12.92 -13.98 14.10
C GLU A 113 -13.35 -13.48 12.72
N LEU A 114 -13.99 -12.30 12.63
CA LEU A 114 -14.33 -11.75 11.33
C LEU A 114 -13.07 -11.44 10.52
N GLU A 115 -11.99 -11.00 11.16
CA GLU A 115 -10.72 -10.79 10.48
C GLU A 115 -10.12 -12.09 9.93
N THR A 116 -10.10 -13.15 10.73
CA THR A 116 -9.65 -14.47 10.29
C THR A 116 -10.41 -14.92 9.05
N VAL A 117 -11.75 -14.79 9.05
CA VAL A 117 -12.58 -15.15 7.88
C VAL A 117 -12.31 -14.24 6.68
N MET A 118 -12.18 -12.93 6.88
CA MET A 118 -11.92 -11.98 5.79
C MET A 118 -10.55 -12.18 5.16
N MET A 119 -9.54 -12.54 5.96
CA MET A 119 -8.20 -12.84 5.46
C MET A 119 -8.17 -14.16 4.68
N ASP A 120 -8.97 -15.15 5.06
CA ASP A 120 -9.13 -16.39 4.28
C ASP A 120 -9.89 -16.15 2.98
N TRP A 121 -10.98 -15.37 3.03
CA TRP A 121 -11.72 -14.96 1.83
C TRP A 121 -10.81 -14.26 0.84
N LEU A 122 -10.04 -13.28 1.30
CA LEU A 122 -9.15 -12.52 0.46
C LEU A 122 -7.99 -13.38 -0.08
N GLY A 123 -7.38 -14.22 0.76
CA GLY A 123 -6.36 -15.17 0.32
C GLY A 123 -6.87 -16.13 -0.76
N LYS A 124 -8.13 -16.59 -0.66
CA LYS A 124 -8.79 -17.41 -1.68
C LYS A 124 -9.11 -16.64 -2.96
N MET A 125 -9.52 -15.37 -2.88
CA MET A 125 -9.74 -14.53 -4.07
C MET A 125 -8.45 -14.37 -4.90
N LEU A 126 -7.30 -14.30 -4.22
CA LEU A 126 -5.97 -14.20 -4.81
C LEU A 126 -5.37 -15.55 -5.24
N GLU A 127 -5.99 -16.67 -4.84
CA GLU A 127 -5.43 -18.03 -4.97
C GLU A 127 -4.05 -18.18 -4.30
N LEU A 128 -3.85 -17.54 -3.13
CA LEU A 128 -2.64 -17.74 -2.33
C LEU A 128 -2.48 -19.21 -1.90
N PRO A 129 -1.22 -19.69 -1.74
CA PRO A 129 -0.95 -21.02 -1.20
C PRO A 129 -1.73 -21.32 0.08
N LYS A 130 -2.24 -22.54 0.22
CA LYS A 130 -3.01 -22.97 1.41
C LYS A 130 -2.28 -22.73 2.73
N ALA A 131 -0.95 -22.76 2.72
CA ALA A 131 -0.11 -22.49 3.88
C ALA A 131 -0.30 -21.08 4.47
N PHE A 132 -0.78 -20.12 3.66
CA PHE A 132 -1.10 -18.76 4.13
C PHE A 132 -2.49 -18.64 4.75
N LEU A 133 -3.40 -19.60 4.53
CA LEU A 133 -4.77 -19.51 5.04
C LEU A 133 -4.82 -19.95 6.51
N ASN A 134 -5.75 -19.38 7.28
CA ASN A 134 -5.99 -19.72 8.67
C ASN A 134 -6.75 -21.06 8.83
N GLU A 135 -7.32 -21.60 7.76
CA GLU A 135 -8.00 -22.90 7.76
C GLU A 135 -7.06 -24.02 8.20
N LYS A 136 -7.62 -25.07 8.84
CA LYS A 136 -6.91 -26.14 9.58
C LYS A 136 -5.72 -26.82 8.87
N ALA A 137 -5.57 -26.66 7.56
CA ALA A 137 -4.48 -27.25 6.79
C ALA A 137 -3.18 -26.40 6.80
N GLY A 138 -3.22 -25.15 7.25
CA GLY A 138 -2.08 -24.23 7.24
C GLY A 138 -1.45 -23.99 8.62
N GLU A 139 -0.13 -23.79 8.66
CA GLU A 139 0.57 -23.27 9.83
C GLU A 139 0.61 -21.73 9.86
N GLY A 140 0.13 -21.08 8.80
CA GLY A 140 0.17 -19.64 8.62
C GLY A 140 -1.11 -18.93 9.01
N GLY A 141 -1.37 -17.83 8.32
CA GLY A 141 -2.59 -17.05 8.46
C GLY A 141 -2.39 -15.62 7.97
N GLY A 142 -3.49 -14.86 7.98
CA GLY A 142 -3.50 -13.46 7.61
C GLY A 142 -3.89 -12.53 8.76
N VAL A 143 -3.32 -11.33 8.75
CA VAL A 143 -3.59 -10.20 9.67
C VAL A 143 -3.71 -8.88 8.90
N ILE A 144 -4.55 -7.97 9.38
CA ILE A 144 -4.68 -6.61 8.86
C ILE A 144 -3.78 -5.65 9.65
N GLN A 145 -2.74 -5.14 8.99
CA GLN A 145 -1.82 -4.08 9.44
C GLN A 145 -2.35 -2.68 9.05
N GLY A 146 -1.74 -1.63 9.61
CA GLY A 146 -2.05 -0.24 9.24
C GLY A 146 -1.51 0.14 7.86
N SER A 147 -0.36 -0.38 7.46
CA SER A 147 0.27 -0.06 6.17
C SER A 147 1.17 -1.19 5.65
N ALA A 148 1.49 -1.15 4.35
CA ALA A 148 2.50 -2.04 3.76
C ALA A 148 3.89 -1.84 4.42
N SER A 149 4.22 -0.60 4.81
CA SER A 149 5.46 -0.30 5.53
C SER A 149 5.55 -1.03 6.87
N GLU A 150 4.43 -1.09 7.60
CA GLU A 150 4.34 -1.86 8.85
C GLU A 150 4.44 -3.36 8.57
N ALA A 151 3.75 -3.87 7.53
CA ALA A 151 3.83 -5.28 7.15
C ALA A 151 5.28 -5.72 6.81
N THR A 152 6.00 -4.94 6.01
CA THR A 152 7.42 -5.20 5.69
C THR A 152 8.31 -5.15 6.92
N LEU A 153 8.10 -4.18 7.82
CA LEU A 153 8.84 -4.11 9.07
C LEU A 153 8.57 -5.32 9.98
N VAL A 154 7.30 -5.71 10.12
CA VAL A 154 6.89 -6.91 10.88
C VAL A 154 7.57 -8.16 10.32
N ALA A 155 7.58 -8.33 8.99
CA ALA A 155 8.26 -9.44 8.33
C ALA A 155 9.77 -9.44 8.58
N LEU A 156 10.42 -8.27 8.46
CA LEU A 156 11.86 -8.12 8.71
C LEU A 156 12.22 -8.45 10.15
N LEU A 157 11.45 -7.95 11.12
CA LEU A 157 11.68 -8.23 12.54
C LEU A 157 11.47 -9.71 12.87
N ALA A 158 10.47 -10.36 12.28
CA ALA A 158 10.24 -11.79 12.43
C ALA A 158 11.40 -12.62 11.85
N ALA A 159 11.83 -12.31 10.62
CA ALA A 159 12.97 -12.96 9.97
C ALA A 159 14.26 -12.81 10.79
N ARG A 160 14.51 -11.59 11.30
CA ARG A 160 15.65 -11.26 12.14
C ARG A 160 15.65 -12.08 13.43
N THR A 161 14.53 -12.14 14.14
CA THR A 161 14.42 -12.94 15.37
C THR A 161 14.58 -14.43 15.09
N LYS A 162 13.97 -14.93 14.00
CA LYS A 162 14.09 -16.34 13.55
C LYS A 162 15.54 -16.74 13.31
N VAL A 163 16.31 -15.92 12.56
CA VAL A 163 17.72 -16.22 12.29
C VAL A 163 18.60 -16.12 13.55
N ILE A 164 18.33 -15.16 14.44
CA ILE A 164 19.04 -15.04 15.73
C ILE A 164 18.85 -16.31 16.54
N HIS A 165 17.59 -16.74 16.76
CA HIS A 165 17.31 -17.95 17.53
C HIS A 165 17.92 -19.20 16.91
N ARG A 166 17.87 -19.33 15.57
CA ARG A 166 18.49 -20.46 14.84
C ARG A 166 20.00 -20.53 15.09
N LEU A 167 20.69 -19.39 14.98
CA LEU A 167 22.15 -19.33 15.16
C LEU A 167 22.57 -19.54 16.61
N GLN A 168 21.82 -19.00 17.57
CA GLN A 168 22.10 -19.23 19.00
C GLN A 168 21.81 -20.67 19.43
N ALA A 169 20.82 -21.33 18.83
CA ALA A 169 20.59 -22.74 19.06
C ALA A 169 21.74 -23.63 18.54
N ALA A 170 22.37 -23.24 17.42
CA ALA A 170 23.53 -23.94 16.86
C ALA A 170 24.85 -23.60 17.58
N SER A 171 24.97 -22.37 18.09
CA SER A 171 26.17 -21.81 18.73
C SER A 171 25.76 -20.92 19.92
N PRO A 172 25.51 -21.51 21.11
CA PRO A 172 25.00 -20.79 22.29
C PRO A 172 25.89 -19.64 22.79
N GLU A 173 27.17 -19.65 22.43
CA GLU A 173 28.16 -18.60 22.73
C GLU A 173 27.98 -17.33 21.89
N LEU A 174 27.25 -17.40 20.76
CA LEU A 174 27.00 -16.24 19.93
C LEU A 174 26.01 -15.29 20.60
N THR A 175 26.50 -14.09 20.93
CA THR A 175 25.62 -13.04 21.43
C THR A 175 24.72 -12.52 20.31
N GLN A 176 23.52 -12.07 20.68
CA GLN A 176 22.61 -11.42 19.74
C GLN A 176 23.27 -10.22 19.04
N ALA A 177 24.09 -9.44 19.76
CA ALA A 177 24.81 -8.29 19.18
C ALA A 177 25.79 -8.73 18.08
N ALA A 178 26.55 -9.80 18.30
CA ALA A 178 27.49 -10.33 17.32
C ALA A 178 26.79 -10.89 16.06
N ILE A 179 25.60 -11.49 16.23
CA ILE A 179 24.78 -11.94 15.09
C ILE A 179 24.26 -10.73 14.30
N MET A 180 23.65 -9.77 15.01
CA MET A 180 23.08 -8.56 14.42
C MET A 180 24.09 -7.77 13.57
N GLU A 181 25.34 -7.69 14.01
CA GLU A 181 26.42 -7.04 13.26
C GLU A 181 26.65 -7.67 11.88
N LYS A 182 26.37 -8.97 11.71
CA LYS A 182 26.61 -9.70 10.45
C LYS A 182 25.38 -9.81 9.56
N LEU A 183 24.18 -9.52 10.06
CA LEU A 183 22.95 -9.66 9.28
C LEU A 183 22.90 -8.67 8.11
N VAL A 184 22.50 -9.19 6.94
CA VAL A 184 22.25 -8.40 5.73
C VAL A 184 20.94 -8.81 5.06
N ALA A 185 20.14 -7.80 4.73
CA ALA A 185 18.89 -7.90 4.00
C ALA A 185 19.06 -7.35 2.57
N TYR A 186 18.16 -7.76 1.69
CA TYR A 186 18.20 -7.42 0.26
C TYR A 186 16.83 -6.97 -0.25
N SER A 187 16.83 -6.10 -1.25
CA SER A 187 15.66 -5.71 -2.02
C SER A 187 16.06 -5.30 -3.43
N SER A 188 15.11 -5.23 -4.36
CA SER A 188 15.36 -4.55 -5.65
C SER A 188 15.77 -3.08 -5.43
N ASP A 189 16.58 -2.52 -6.34
CA ASP A 189 16.86 -1.08 -6.41
C ASP A 189 15.61 -0.23 -6.75
N GLN A 190 14.52 -0.88 -7.15
CA GLN A 190 13.20 -0.28 -7.39
C GLN A 190 12.23 -0.44 -6.20
N ALA A 191 12.67 -1.07 -5.10
CA ALA A 191 11.82 -1.29 -3.95
C ALA A 191 11.33 0.05 -3.36
N HIS A 192 10.16 0.04 -2.75
CA HIS A 192 9.63 1.24 -2.11
C HIS A 192 10.53 1.65 -0.92
N SER A 193 10.61 2.95 -0.64
CA SER A 193 11.42 3.51 0.46
C SER A 193 11.05 2.98 1.85
N SER A 194 9.89 2.32 2.00
CA SER A 194 9.53 1.59 3.22
C SER A 194 10.48 0.44 3.53
N VAL A 195 11.11 -0.18 2.53
CA VAL A 195 12.07 -1.27 2.75
C VAL A 195 13.36 -0.73 3.38
N GLU A 196 13.88 0.38 2.86
CA GLU A 196 15.00 1.11 3.46
C GLU A 196 14.66 1.55 4.89
N ARG A 197 13.47 2.13 5.10
CA ARG A 197 13.00 2.51 6.44
C ARG A 197 12.89 1.31 7.38
N ALA A 198 12.45 0.15 6.89
CA ALA A 198 12.40 -1.08 7.69
C ALA A 198 13.80 -1.56 8.08
N GLY A 199 14.80 -1.44 7.19
CA GLY A 199 16.21 -1.71 7.49
C GLY A 199 16.75 -0.79 8.59
N LEU A 200 16.47 0.51 8.49
CA LEU A 200 16.87 1.51 9.50
C LEU A 200 16.27 1.23 10.87
N ILE A 201 14.94 1.01 10.95
CA ILE A 201 14.26 0.70 12.22
C ILE A 201 14.68 -0.68 12.76
N GLY A 202 14.86 -1.65 11.86
CA GLY A 202 15.29 -3.00 12.19
C GLY A 202 16.75 -3.11 12.65
N GLY A 203 17.56 -2.06 12.44
CA GLY A 203 18.98 -2.06 12.81
C GLY A 203 19.81 -3.07 12.02
N VAL A 204 19.49 -3.28 10.73
CA VAL A 204 20.16 -4.25 9.86
C VAL A 204 20.73 -3.58 8.62
N LYS A 205 21.77 -4.17 8.03
CA LYS A 205 22.28 -3.74 6.72
C LYS A 205 21.25 -4.08 5.65
N LEU A 206 20.95 -3.15 4.75
CA LEU A 206 20.12 -3.38 3.57
C LEU A 206 20.95 -3.09 2.32
N LYS A 207 20.89 -4.00 1.33
CA LYS A 207 21.54 -3.81 0.03
C LYS A 207 20.53 -3.88 -1.10
N ALA A 208 20.61 -2.91 -2.01
CA ALA A 208 19.84 -2.90 -3.24
C ALA A 208 20.48 -3.84 -4.28
N ILE A 209 19.67 -4.71 -4.86
CA ILE A 209 20.02 -5.58 -5.98
C ILE A 209 19.64 -4.86 -7.28
N PRO A 210 20.59 -4.67 -8.23
CA PRO A 210 20.30 -4.04 -9.50
C PRO A 210 19.19 -4.77 -10.27
N SER A 211 18.25 -4.01 -10.83
CA SER A 211 17.19 -4.54 -11.69
C SER A 211 17.62 -4.60 -13.17
N ASP A 212 16.95 -5.44 -13.97
CA ASP A 212 17.21 -5.62 -15.40
C ASP A 212 16.69 -4.46 -16.27
N GLY A 213 16.66 -4.65 -17.60
CA GLY A 213 16.12 -3.68 -18.56
C GLY A 213 14.63 -3.34 -18.37
N ASN A 214 13.87 -4.23 -17.74
CA ASN A 214 12.45 -4.09 -17.43
C ASN A 214 12.22 -3.66 -15.97
N PHE A 215 13.28 -3.26 -15.27
CA PHE A 215 13.24 -2.85 -13.87
C PHE A 215 12.77 -3.99 -12.94
N ALA A 216 13.02 -5.23 -13.32
CA ALA A 216 12.76 -6.42 -12.52
C ALA A 216 14.06 -7.00 -11.95
N MET A 217 14.08 -7.34 -10.68
CA MET A 217 15.17 -8.09 -10.07
C MET A 217 15.22 -9.52 -10.60
N ARG A 218 16.43 -10.00 -10.91
CA ARG A 218 16.70 -11.33 -11.48
C ARG A 218 17.61 -12.17 -10.59
N ALA A 219 17.57 -13.48 -10.78
CA ALA A 219 18.36 -14.44 -10.01
C ALA A 219 19.87 -14.14 -10.00
N SER A 220 20.45 -13.79 -11.16
CA SER A 220 21.90 -13.60 -11.31
C SER A 220 22.44 -12.49 -10.40
N ALA A 221 21.80 -11.32 -10.41
CA ALA A 221 22.21 -10.18 -9.60
C ALA A 221 22.09 -10.46 -8.09
N LEU A 222 21.07 -11.21 -7.67
CA LEU A 222 20.92 -11.66 -6.29
C LEU A 222 22.02 -12.66 -5.92
N GLN A 223 22.27 -13.66 -6.76
CA GLN A 223 23.27 -14.70 -6.53
C GLN A 223 24.67 -14.09 -6.34
N GLU A 224 25.07 -13.14 -7.20
CA GLU A 224 26.35 -12.43 -7.07
C GLU A 224 26.46 -11.65 -5.75
N ALA A 225 25.38 -10.99 -5.32
CA ALA A 225 25.36 -10.26 -4.05
C ALA A 225 25.49 -11.21 -2.84
N LEU A 226 24.79 -12.34 -2.88
CA LEU A 226 24.86 -13.37 -1.84
C LEU A 226 26.26 -13.96 -1.72
N GLU A 227 26.89 -14.30 -2.86
CA GLU A 227 28.25 -14.86 -2.89
C GLU A 227 29.27 -13.87 -2.31
N ARG A 228 29.22 -12.61 -2.73
CA ARG A 228 30.09 -11.54 -2.22
C ARG A 228 29.93 -11.36 -0.71
N ASP A 229 28.71 -11.35 -0.23
CA ASP A 229 28.41 -11.05 1.18
C ASP A 229 28.74 -12.20 2.11
N LYS A 230 28.48 -13.44 1.68
CA LYS A 230 28.93 -14.63 2.39
C LYS A 230 30.45 -14.72 2.44
N ALA A 231 31.14 -14.40 1.34
CA ALA A 231 32.60 -14.33 1.33
C ALA A 231 33.15 -13.26 2.29
N ALA A 232 32.39 -12.18 2.52
CA ALA A 232 32.70 -11.15 3.52
C ALA A 232 32.28 -11.52 4.96
N GLY A 233 31.77 -12.73 5.20
CA GLY A 233 31.33 -13.20 6.52
C GLY A 233 30.00 -12.62 7.00
N LEU A 234 29.22 -12.03 6.09
CA LEU A 234 27.86 -11.57 6.37
C LEU A 234 26.86 -12.74 6.31
N ILE A 235 25.69 -12.54 6.91
CA ILE A 235 24.63 -13.52 7.03
C ILE A 235 23.38 -12.99 6.31
N PRO A 236 23.17 -13.39 5.05
CA PRO A 236 21.90 -13.20 4.36
C PRO A 236 20.74 -13.76 5.17
N PHE A 237 19.68 -12.97 5.39
CA PHE A 237 18.53 -13.45 6.17
C PHE A 237 17.16 -12.98 5.69
N PHE A 238 17.08 -11.89 4.92
CA PHE A 238 15.81 -11.31 4.47
C PHE A 238 15.90 -10.75 3.06
N MET A 239 14.87 -11.01 2.26
CA MET A 239 14.74 -10.57 0.87
C MET A 239 13.34 -9.98 0.66
N VAL A 240 13.26 -8.77 0.13
CA VAL A 240 11.98 -8.18 -0.35
C VAL A 240 11.92 -8.23 -1.87
N ALA A 241 10.99 -9.03 -2.39
CA ALA A 241 10.60 -8.98 -3.79
C ALA A 241 9.34 -8.12 -3.95
N THR A 242 9.34 -7.22 -4.92
CA THR A 242 8.26 -6.26 -5.13
C THR A 242 7.45 -6.63 -6.38
N LEU A 243 6.14 -6.79 -6.23
CA LEU A 243 5.21 -6.99 -7.34
C LEU A 243 4.42 -5.69 -7.55
N GLY A 244 4.75 -4.93 -8.58
CA GLY A 244 4.22 -3.60 -8.82
C GLY A 244 5.01 -2.52 -8.07
N THR A 245 6.27 -2.31 -8.48
CA THR A 245 7.16 -1.27 -7.93
C THR A 245 6.56 0.13 -7.99
N THR A 246 6.99 1.01 -7.10
CA THR A 246 6.41 2.36 -6.99
C THR A 246 6.74 3.23 -8.20
N THR A 247 7.95 3.11 -8.73
CA THR A 247 8.45 3.91 -9.85
C THR A 247 7.65 3.64 -11.13
N CYS A 248 7.66 2.40 -11.61
CA CYS A 248 7.10 2.02 -12.91
C CYS A 248 6.14 0.83 -12.90
N CYS A 249 5.73 0.32 -11.73
CA CYS A 249 4.90 -0.89 -11.63
C CYS A 249 5.54 -2.12 -12.32
N SER A 250 6.86 -2.26 -12.19
CA SER A 250 7.59 -3.48 -12.59
C SER A 250 7.39 -4.60 -11.57
N PHE A 251 7.75 -5.83 -11.96
CA PHE A 251 7.53 -7.06 -11.18
C PHE A 251 8.83 -7.83 -11.04
N ASP A 252 9.32 -8.00 -9.82
CA ASP A 252 10.48 -8.85 -9.55
C ASP A 252 10.16 -10.32 -9.87
N ASN A 253 11.13 -11.07 -10.41
CA ASN A 253 10.89 -12.43 -10.87
C ASN A 253 10.94 -13.43 -9.70
N LEU A 254 9.79 -13.72 -9.10
CA LEU A 254 9.67 -14.67 -7.98
C LEU A 254 10.04 -16.11 -8.35
N LEU A 255 9.81 -16.55 -9.59
CA LEU A 255 10.20 -17.89 -10.03
C LEU A 255 11.73 -18.07 -10.07
N GLU A 256 12.47 -16.98 -10.24
CA GLU A 256 13.94 -16.96 -10.18
C GLU A 256 14.47 -16.73 -8.77
N VAL A 257 13.94 -15.75 -8.06
CA VAL A 257 14.42 -15.31 -6.73
C VAL A 257 13.98 -16.26 -5.62
N GLY A 258 12.78 -16.82 -5.71
CA GLY A 258 12.18 -17.70 -4.70
C GLY A 258 12.97 -18.98 -4.43
N PRO A 259 13.41 -19.74 -5.45
CA PRO A 259 14.25 -20.91 -5.24
C PRO A 259 15.59 -20.60 -4.57
N ILE A 260 16.21 -19.46 -4.90
CA ILE A 260 17.45 -19.01 -4.25
C ILE A 260 17.20 -18.75 -2.76
N CYS A 261 16.15 -17.98 -2.42
CA CYS A 261 15.83 -17.67 -1.04
C CYS A 261 15.59 -18.93 -0.19
N ASN A 262 14.80 -19.88 -0.71
CA ASN A 262 14.56 -21.15 -0.01
C ASN A 262 15.83 -21.99 0.15
N LYS A 263 16.65 -22.11 -0.90
CA LYS A 263 17.91 -22.85 -0.84
C LYS A 263 18.86 -22.28 0.22
N GLU A 264 18.88 -20.96 0.35
CA GLU A 264 19.79 -20.23 1.22
C GLU A 264 19.21 -19.92 2.60
N ASP A 265 17.99 -20.41 2.89
CA ASP A 265 17.25 -20.19 4.15
C ASP A 265 17.14 -18.69 4.51
N ILE A 266 16.84 -17.89 3.48
CA ILE A 266 16.60 -16.44 3.51
C ILE A 266 15.08 -16.23 3.47
N TRP A 267 14.56 -15.45 4.42
CA TRP A 267 13.14 -15.11 4.43
C TRP A 267 12.75 -14.29 3.20
N LEU A 268 11.79 -14.77 2.41
CA LEU A 268 11.24 -14.04 1.28
C LEU A 268 9.92 -13.34 1.65
N HIS A 269 9.96 -12.01 1.67
CA HIS A 269 8.78 -11.16 1.78
C HIS A 269 8.39 -10.60 0.41
N VAL A 270 7.13 -10.75 0.04
CA VAL A 270 6.58 -10.21 -1.21
C VAL A 270 5.75 -8.97 -0.90
N ASP A 271 6.22 -7.79 -1.33
CA ASP A 271 5.45 -6.56 -1.27
C ASP A 271 4.70 -6.35 -2.59
N ALA A 272 3.39 -6.57 -2.55
CA ALA A 272 2.48 -6.32 -3.65
C ALA A 272 1.53 -5.15 -3.36
N ALA A 273 1.93 -4.16 -2.56
CA ALA A 273 1.07 -3.09 -2.02
C ALA A 273 -0.01 -2.59 -2.99
N TYR A 274 0.35 -2.27 -4.24
CA TYR A 274 -0.58 -1.85 -5.28
C TYR A 274 -1.12 -3.04 -6.10
N ALA A 275 -0.22 -3.76 -6.78
CA ALA A 275 -0.60 -4.77 -7.77
C ALA A 275 -1.32 -6.00 -7.18
N GLY A 276 -1.19 -6.26 -5.89
CA GLY A 276 -1.86 -7.36 -5.20
C GLY A 276 -3.38 -7.34 -5.37
N SER A 277 -3.99 -6.16 -5.52
CA SER A 277 -5.42 -6.06 -5.78
C SER A 277 -5.81 -6.64 -7.15
N ALA A 278 -4.90 -6.63 -8.12
CA ALA A 278 -5.17 -7.13 -9.47
C ALA A 278 -5.23 -8.67 -9.54
N PHE A 279 -4.59 -9.38 -8.60
CA PHE A 279 -4.54 -10.84 -8.64
C PHE A 279 -5.87 -11.52 -8.30
N ILE A 280 -6.89 -10.76 -7.90
CA ILE A 280 -8.26 -11.29 -7.87
C ILE A 280 -8.78 -11.61 -9.28
N CYS A 281 -8.23 -10.96 -10.31
CA CYS A 281 -8.54 -11.21 -11.72
C CYS A 281 -7.62 -12.31 -12.26
N PRO A 282 -8.17 -13.44 -12.78
CA PRO A 282 -7.37 -14.56 -13.28
C PRO A 282 -6.27 -14.18 -14.27
N GLU A 283 -6.54 -13.24 -15.17
CA GLU A 283 -5.62 -12.83 -16.23
C GLU A 283 -4.34 -12.14 -15.71
N PHE A 284 -4.33 -11.60 -14.49
CA PHE A 284 -3.15 -10.97 -13.89
C PHE A 284 -2.41 -11.88 -12.90
N ARG A 285 -2.96 -13.05 -12.56
CA ARG A 285 -2.37 -13.94 -11.54
C ARG A 285 -1.01 -14.52 -11.92
N HIS A 286 -0.70 -14.59 -13.21
CA HIS A 286 0.61 -15.06 -13.65
C HIS A 286 1.78 -14.20 -13.11
N LEU A 287 1.52 -12.92 -12.78
CA LEU A 287 2.47 -12.01 -12.13
C LEU A 287 2.79 -12.40 -10.68
N LEU A 288 1.97 -13.27 -10.07
CA LEU A 288 2.15 -13.81 -8.71
C LEU A 288 2.82 -15.19 -8.72
N ASN A 289 3.12 -15.77 -9.88
CA ASN A 289 3.80 -17.07 -9.98
C ASN A 289 5.11 -17.07 -9.20
N GLY A 290 5.35 -18.08 -8.35
CA GLY A 290 6.49 -18.14 -7.44
C GLY A 290 6.16 -17.69 -6.00
N VAL A 291 4.95 -17.20 -5.71
CA VAL A 291 4.52 -16.82 -4.35
C VAL A 291 4.57 -18.00 -3.37
N GLU A 292 4.52 -19.25 -3.83
CA GLU A 292 4.69 -20.46 -3.01
C GLU A 292 6.05 -20.52 -2.28
N PHE A 293 7.04 -19.82 -2.82
CA PHE A 293 8.37 -19.67 -2.23
C PHE A 293 8.41 -18.62 -1.11
N ALA A 294 7.40 -17.75 -0.99
CA ALA A 294 7.40 -16.66 -0.02
C ALA A 294 7.10 -17.16 1.41
N ASP A 295 7.77 -16.56 2.39
CA ASP A 295 7.45 -16.70 3.82
C ASP A 295 6.34 -15.74 4.24
N SER A 296 6.22 -14.61 3.53
CA SER A 296 5.18 -13.61 3.79
C SER A 296 4.82 -12.82 2.53
N PHE A 297 3.58 -12.36 2.48
CA PHE A 297 3.03 -11.59 1.36
C PHE A 297 2.16 -10.46 1.90
N ASN A 298 2.28 -9.24 1.37
CA ASN A 298 1.35 -8.16 1.69
C ASN A 298 0.79 -7.48 0.44
N PHE A 299 -0.42 -6.96 0.56
CA PHE A 299 -0.90 -5.89 -0.32
C PHE A 299 -1.92 -4.99 0.38
N ASN A 300 -2.28 -3.88 -0.25
CA ASN A 300 -3.20 -2.90 0.34
C ASN A 300 -4.57 -2.92 -0.34
N PRO A 301 -5.58 -3.54 0.26
CA PRO A 301 -6.97 -3.28 -0.10
C PRO A 301 -7.31 -1.79 -0.13
N HIS A 302 -6.65 -0.98 0.73
CA HIS A 302 -6.79 0.47 0.74
C HIS A 302 -6.16 1.23 -0.42
N LYS A 303 -5.40 0.55 -1.29
CA LYS A 303 -4.94 1.16 -2.52
C LYS A 303 -5.97 0.98 -3.63
N TRP A 304 -6.33 -0.26 -3.95
CA TRP A 304 -7.04 -0.52 -5.21
C TRP A 304 -8.18 -1.54 -5.11
N LEU A 305 -8.73 -1.78 -3.91
CA LEU A 305 -9.82 -2.75 -3.69
C LEU A 305 -11.07 -2.14 -3.03
N LEU A 306 -11.28 -0.83 -3.20
CA LEU A 306 -12.45 -0.08 -2.71
C LEU A 306 -12.67 -0.08 -1.18
N VAL A 307 -11.69 -0.53 -0.38
CA VAL A 307 -11.67 -0.40 1.08
C VAL A 307 -10.95 0.91 1.43
N ASN A 308 -11.47 1.75 2.32
CA ASN A 308 -10.78 3.00 2.69
C ASN A 308 -9.54 2.77 3.59
N PHE A 309 -8.58 3.70 3.56
CA PHE A 309 -7.43 3.68 4.48
C PHE A 309 -7.88 3.77 5.95
N ASP A 310 -7.30 3.05 6.91
CA ASP A 310 -6.21 2.07 6.86
C ASP A 310 -6.70 0.63 6.61
N CYS A 311 -5.99 -0.15 5.79
CA CYS A 311 -6.29 -1.58 5.56
C CYS A 311 -5.16 -2.24 4.73
N SER A 312 -4.12 -2.76 5.37
CA SER A 312 -3.04 -3.49 4.69
C SER A 312 -3.09 -4.96 5.08
N ALA A 313 -3.31 -5.83 4.11
CA ALA A 313 -3.46 -7.26 4.33
C ALA A 313 -2.08 -7.92 4.25
N MET A 314 -1.68 -8.64 5.30
CA MET A 314 -0.42 -9.38 5.37
C MET A 314 -0.69 -10.84 5.70
N TRP A 315 -0.07 -11.76 4.98
CA TRP A 315 -0.06 -13.19 5.29
C TRP A 315 1.34 -13.66 5.62
N VAL A 316 1.42 -14.65 6.50
CA VAL A 316 2.66 -15.38 6.80
C VAL A 316 2.43 -16.87 6.61
N LYS A 317 3.43 -17.57 6.09
CA LYS A 317 3.39 -19.01 5.84
C LYS A 317 3.41 -19.81 7.14
N LYS A 318 4.03 -19.24 8.19
CA LYS A 318 4.14 -19.85 9.52
C LYS A 318 3.93 -18.81 10.62
N ARG A 319 2.80 -18.89 11.32
CA ARG A 319 2.44 -17.92 12.38
C ARG A 319 3.38 -17.92 13.56
N THR A 320 4.04 -19.05 13.84
CA THR A 320 5.00 -19.14 14.96
C THR A 320 6.18 -18.20 14.78
N ASP A 321 6.50 -17.82 13.55
CA ASP A 321 7.61 -16.91 13.26
C ASP A 321 7.27 -15.48 13.71
N LEU A 322 6.00 -15.05 13.56
CA LEU A 322 5.53 -13.78 14.13
C LEU A 322 5.45 -13.86 15.66
N THR A 323 4.81 -14.89 16.20
CA THR A 323 4.68 -15.01 17.65
C THR A 323 6.05 -15.15 18.34
N GLY A 324 7.02 -15.81 17.70
CA GLY A 324 8.38 -15.92 18.21
C GLY A 324 9.11 -14.58 18.30
N ALA A 325 8.68 -13.57 17.54
CA ALA A 325 9.23 -12.23 17.57
C ALA A 325 8.48 -11.26 18.50
N PHE A 326 7.16 -11.41 18.66
CA PHE A 326 6.32 -10.40 19.32
C PHE A 326 5.57 -10.89 20.56
N ARG A 327 5.66 -12.17 20.93
CA ARG A 327 4.91 -12.69 22.07
C ARG A 327 5.39 -12.10 23.40
N LEU A 328 4.54 -11.28 24.00
CA LEU A 328 4.63 -10.82 25.38
C LEU A 328 3.30 -11.09 26.10
N ASP A 329 3.34 -11.81 27.21
CA ASP A 329 2.14 -12.29 27.93
C ASP A 329 2.10 -11.83 29.39
N PRO A 330 2.00 -10.51 29.65
CA PRO A 330 1.75 -10.02 31.00
C PRO A 330 0.40 -10.55 31.50
N THR A 331 0.30 -10.79 32.81
CA THR A 331 -0.86 -11.42 33.45
C THR A 331 -2.20 -10.78 33.09
N TYR A 332 -2.25 -9.45 32.92
CA TYR A 332 -3.48 -8.71 32.60
C TYR A 332 -3.99 -8.88 31.15
N LEU A 333 -3.23 -9.55 30.26
CA LEU A 333 -3.65 -9.87 28.89
C LEU A 333 -4.03 -11.35 28.70
N LYS A 334 -3.86 -12.18 29.73
CA LYS A 334 -4.15 -13.61 29.67
C LYS A 334 -5.66 -13.86 29.71
N HIS A 335 -6.09 -14.93 29.04
CA HIS A 335 -7.48 -15.39 29.07
C HIS A 335 -7.54 -16.92 28.91
N SER A 336 -8.68 -17.52 29.25
CA SER A 336 -8.89 -18.97 29.32
C SER A 336 -8.75 -19.72 27.99
N HIS A 337 -8.78 -19.03 26.84
CA HIS A 337 -8.72 -19.63 25.51
C HIS A 337 -7.33 -19.54 24.85
N GLN A 338 -6.36 -18.90 25.51
CA GLN A 338 -5.06 -18.58 24.91
C GLN A 338 -4.29 -19.83 24.44
N ASP A 339 -4.36 -20.91 25.22
CA ASP A 339 -3.67 -22.17 24.91
C ASP A 339 -4.57 -23.20 24.20
N SER A 340 -5.78 -22.80 23.78
CA SER A 340 -6.71 -23.72 23.10
C SER A 340 -6.24 -24.16 21.71
N GLY A 341 -5.32 -23.41 21.10
CA GLY A 341 -4.93 -23.58 19.69
C GLY A 341 -6.03 -23.24 18.68
N LEU A 342 -7.22 -22.81 19.15
CA LEU A 342 -8.38 -22.50 18.33
C LEU A 342 -8.49 -21.03 17.93
N ILE A 343 -7.76 -20.15 18.62
CA ILE A 343 -7.87 -18.70 18.47
C ILE A 343 -6.54 -18.07 18.09
N THR A 344 -6.61 -16.90 17.46
CA THR A 344 -5.45 -16.06 17.13
C THR A 344 -5.50 -14.78 17.96
N ASP A 345 -4.50 -14.61 18.83
CA ASP A 345 -4.26 -13.33 19.49
C ASP A 345 -3.42 -12.43 18.60
N TYR A 346 -4.10 -11.61 17.79
CA TYR A 346 -3.47 -10.74 16.78
C TYR A 346 -2.50 -9.71 17.36
N ARG A 347 -2.52 -9.42 18.68
CA ARG A 347 -1.46 -8.63 19.34
C ARG A 347 -0.05 -9.21 19.12
N HIS A 348 0.07 -10.51 18.89
CA HIS A 348 1.36 -11.18 18.65
C HIS A 348 1.78 -11.20 17.17
N TRP A 349 1.02 -10.53 16.29
CA TRP A 349 1.20 -10.52 14.84
C TRP A 349 1.44 -9.10 14.30
N GLN A 350 1.56 -8.11 15.18
CA GLN A 350 1.70 -6.70 14.85
C GLN A 350 2.59 -6.01 15.90
N ILE A 351 3.00 -4.78 15.62
CA ILE A 351 3.83 -3.99 16.55
C ILE A 351 3.03 -3.46 17.75
N PRO A 352 1.86 -2.81 17.58
CA PRO A 352 1.12 -2.24 18.70
C PRO A 352 0.28 -3.30 19.45
N LEU A 353 -0.11 -3.00 20.70
CA LEU A 353 -1.07 -3.83 21.42
C LEU A 353 -2.49 -3.69 20.86
N GLY A 354 -3.01 -2.45 20.84
CA GLY A 354 -4.37 -2.16 20.44
C GLY A 354 -4.60 -2.28 18.93
N ARG A 355 -5.76 -2.79 18.53
CA ARG A 355 -6.21 -2.83 17.13
C ARG A 355 -7.70 -2.64 17.02
N ARG A 356 -8.13 -1.90 15.98
CA ARG A 356 -9.53 -1.60 15.70
C ARG A 356 -10.16 -2.69 14.81
N PHE A 357 -11.49 -2.66 14.68
CA PHE A 357 -12.28 -3.63 13.90
C PHE A 357 -12.19 -3.37 12.37
N ARG A 358 -10.98 -3.47 11.80
CA ARG A 358 -10.70 -3.17 10.38
C ARG A 358 -11.38 -4.13 9.40
N SER A 359 -11.57 -5.39 9.79
CA SER A 359 -12.19 -6.41 8.94
C SER A 359 -13.66 -6.11 8.61
N LEU A 360 -14.34 -5.28 9.39
CA LEU A 360 -15.74 -4.91 9.16
C LEU A 360 -15.95 -4.22 7.81
N LYS A 361 -15.07 -3.29 7.44
CA LYS A 361 -15.15 -2.60 6.14
C LYS A 361 -14.77 -3.50 4.97
N MET A 362 -13.83 -4.43 5.14
CA MET A 362 -13.59 -5.47 4.13
C MET A 362 -14.84 -6.32 3.92
N TRP A 363 -15.50 -6.73 5.01
CA TRP A 363 -16.71 -7.54 4.94
C TRP A 363 -17.85 -6.83 4.19
N PHE A 364 -18.07 -5.53 4.47
CA PHE A 364 -19.08 -4.73 3.77
C PHE A 364 -18.75 -4.62 2.28
N VAL A 365 -17.52 -4.22 1.93
CA VAL A 365 -17.08 -4.07 0.54
C VAL A 365 -17.22 -5.39 -0.22
N PHE A 366 -16.71 -6.49 0.33
CA PHE A 366 -16.73 -7.79 -0.34
C PHE A 366 -18.16 -8.30 -0.56
N ARG A 367 -19.05 -8.11 0.42
CA ARG A 367 -20.45 -8.54 0.28
C ARG A 367 -21.27 -7.66 -0.65
N MET A 368 -21.05 -6.35 -0.65
CA MET A 368 -21.85 -5.41 -1.43
C MET A 368 -21.40 -5.30 -2.89
N TYR A 369 -20.09 -5.42 -3.18
CA TYR A 369 -19.59 -5.45 -4.56
C TYR A 369 -19.55 -6.87 -5.14
N GLY A 370 -19.27 -7.87 -4.31
CA GLY A 370 -18.92 -9.22 -4.77
C GLY A 370 -17.60 -9.26 -5.55
N VAL A 371 -17.03 -10.45 -5.70
CA VAL A 371 -15.76 -10.64 -6.42
C VAL A 371 -15.85 -10.12 -7.87
N LYS A 372 -16.98 -10.36 -8.56
CA LYS A 372 -17.18 -9.89 -9.95
C LYS A 372 -17.15 -8.36 -10.06
N GLY A 373 -17.77 -7.65 -9.11
CA GLY A 373 -17.77 -6.18 -9.10
C GLY A 373 -16.37 -5.62 -8.86
N LEU A 374 -15.62 -6.21 -7.93
CA LEU A 374 -14.23 -5.81 -7.66
C LEU A 374 -13.31 -6.11 -8.87
N GLN A 375 -13.47 -7.27 -9.52
CA GLN A 375 -12.72 -7.59 -10.74
C GLN A 375 -13.05 -6.62 -11.89
N ALA A 376 -14.33 -6.28 -12.08
CA ALA A 376 -14.75 -5.32 -13.09
C ALA A 376 -14.15 -3.92 -12.85
N TYR A 377 -14.07 -3.50 -11.58
CA TYR A 377 -13.41 -2.26 -11.18
C TYR A 377 -11.92 -2.22 -11.57
N ILE A 378 -11.16 -3.28 -11.25
CA ILE A 378 -9.75 -3.39 -11.64
C ILE A 378 -9.60 -3.35 -13.17
N ARG A 379 -10.38 -4.17 -13.90
CA ARG A 379 -10.34 -4.25 -15.36
C ARG A 379 -10.61 -2.90 -16.01
N LYS A 380 -11.57 -2.12 -15.49
CA LYS A 380 -11.85 -0.76 -15.98
C LYS A 380 -10.63 0.15 -15.84
N HIS A 381 -9.95 0.14 -14.69
CA HIS A 381 -8.77 0.97 -14.50
C HIS A 381 -7.63 0.56 -15.43
N VAL A 382 -7.42 -0.73 -15.67
CA VAL A 382 -6.42 -1.24 -16.64
C VAL A 382 -6.80 -0.86 -18.08
N GLN A 383 -8.08 -0.92 -18.44
CA GLN A 383 -8.54 -0.46 -19.75
C GLN A 383 -8.24 1.04 -19.95
N LEU A 384 -8.50 1.87 -18.95
CA LEU A 384 -8.27 3.32 -19.02
C LEU A 384 -6.77 3.67 -19.08
N SER A 385 -5.88 2.91 -18.43
CA SER A 385 -4.43 3.12 -18.58
C SER A 385 -3.94 2.75 -19.98
N HIS A 386 -4.45 1.67 -20.59
CA HIS A 386 -4.13 1.36 -21.99
C HIS A 386 -4.74 2.35 -22.99
N GLU A 387 -5.90 2.94 -22.69
CA GLU A 387 -6.43 4.07 -23.46
C GLU A 387 -5.45 5.26 -23.42
N PHE A 388 -5.00 5.65 -22.22
CA PHE A 388 -3.99 6.71 -22.07
C PHE A 388 -2.67 6.37 -22.77
N GLU A 389 -2.20 5.12 -22.65
CA GLU A 389 -1.01 4.63 -23.35
C GLU A 389 -1.14 4.85 -24.87
N SER A 390 -2.28 4.47 -25.45
CA SER A 390 -2.55 4.65 -26.88
C SER A 390 -2.52 6.13 -27.28
N LEU A 391 -3.14 7.00 -26.47
CA LEU A 391 -3.13 8.45 -26.69
C LEU A 391 -1.71 9.03 -26.68
N VAL A 392 -0.85 8.60 -25.75
CA VAL A 392 0.55 9.04 -25.67
C VAL A 392 1.35 8.55 -26.87
N ARG A 393 1.18 7.28 -27.29
CA ARG A 393 1.90 6.70 -28.44
C ARG A 393 1.55 7.36 -29.76
N GLN A 394 0.34 7.94 -29.88
CA GLN A 394 -0.08 8.67 -31.08
C GLN A 394 0.62 10.03 -31.24
N ASP A 395 1.20 10.59 -30.18
CA ASP A 395 1.90 11.87 -30.23
C ASP A 395 3.43 11.66 -30.34
N PRO A 396 4.06 11.98 -31.50
CA PRO A 396 5.47 11.67 -31.74
C PRO A 396 6.43 12.45 -30.83
N ARG A 397 5.96 13.49 -30.12
CA ARG A 397 6.74 14.27 -29.15
C ARG A 397 7.03 13.48 -27.87
N PHE A 398 6.23 12.45 -27.58
CA PHE A 398 6.32 11.68 -26.35
C PHE A 398 6.87 10.28 -26.58
N GLU A 399 7.28 9.63 -25.49
CA GLU A 399 7.64 8.22 -25.43
C GLU A 399 7.05 7.57 -24.16
N ILE A 400 6.62 6.31 -24.31
CA ILE A 400 6.31 5.41 -23.17
C ILE A 400 7.63 4.80 -22.69
N CYS A 401 7.94 4.94 -21.40
CA CYS A 401 9.26 4.60 -20.87
C CYS A 401 9.42 3.12 -20.48
N VAL A 402 8.31 2.40 -20.31
CA VAL A 402 8.23 1.04 -19.75
C VAL A 402 6.87 0.46 -20.11
N GLU A 403 6.79 -0.87 -20.21
CA GLU A 403 5.55 -1.60 -20.50
C GLU A 403 4.43 -1.24 -19.51
N VAL A 404 3.23 -0.99 -20.03
CA VAL A 404 2.04 -0.72 -19.23
C VAL A 404 1.34 -2.04 -18.94
N ILE A 405 1.38 -2.49 -17.67
CA ILE A 405 0.81 -3.79 -17.27
C ILE A 405 -0.52 -3.61 -16.54
N LEU A 406 -0.62 -2.59 -15.69
CA LEU A 406 -1.78 -2.31 -14.84
C LEU A 406 -2.21 -0.84 -15.00
N GLY A 407 -2.73 -0.21 -13.94
CA GLY A 407 -3.28 1.15 -13.98
C GLY A 407 -2.25 2.28 -13.88
N LEU A 408 -0.97 2.06 -14.24
CA LEU A 408 0.08 3.09 -14.23
C LEU A 408 0.75 3.19 -15.60
N VAL A 409 0.84 4.42 -16.13
CA VAL A 409 1.58 4.74 -17.35
C VAL A 409 2.73 5.68 -17.02
N CYS A 410 3.94 5.30 -17.41
CA CYS A 410 5.15 6.10 -17.26
C CYS A 410 5.58 6.65 -18.62
N PHE A 411 5.56 7.96 -18.77
CA PHE A 411 5.77 8.64 -20.05
C PHE A 411 6.61 9.91 -19.88
N ARG A 412 7.19 10.38 -20.97
CA ARG A 412 7.96 11.62 -21.00
C ARG A 412 7.94 12.26 -22.38
N LEU A 413 8.17 13.56 -22.45
CA LEU A 413 8.60 14.22 -23.67
C LEU A 413 9.99 13.71 -24.07
N LYS A 414 10.17 13.44 -25.36
CA LYS A 414 11.50 13.17 -25.93
C LYS A 414 12.35 14.43 -25.76
N GLY A 415 13.52 14.28 -25.15
CA GLY A 415 14.40 15.40 -24.82
C GLY A 415 15.06 15.24 -23.46
N SER A 416 15.44 16.38 -22.87
CA SER A 416 16.15 16.44 -21.58
C SER A 416 15.22 16.17 -20.38
N ASN A 417 15.82 15.90 -19.21
CA ASN A 417 15.07 15.85 -17.95
C ASN A 417 14.45 17.21 -17.60
N LYS A 418 15.17 18.30 -17.88
CA LYS A 418 14.70 19.68 -17.64
C LYS A 418 13.38 20.01 -18.35
N VAL A 419 13.19 19.53 -19.58
CA VAL A 419 11.91 19.66 -20.31
C VAL A 419 10.78 18.99 -19.56
N ASN A 420 11.02 17.79 -19.04
CA ASN A 420 10.02 17.00 -18.36
C ASN A 420 9.70 17.55 -16.96
N GLU A 421 10.71 18.07 -16.27
CA GLU A 421 10.53 18.84 -15.03
C GLU A 421 9.66 20.09 -15.26
N ALA A 422 9.96 20.85 -16.32
CA ALA A 422 9.18 22.04 -16.68
C ALA A 422 7.73 21.68 -17.06
N LEU A 423 7.53 20.59 -17.81
CA LEU A 423 6.19 20.10 -18.13
C LEU A 423 5.41 19.73 -16.87
N LEU A 424 6.01 18.93 -15.97
CA LEU A 424 5.37 18.56 -14.72
C LEU A 424 5.03 19.79 -13.86
N GLN A 425 5.95 20.75 -13.76
CA GLN A 425 5.74 21.99 -13.01
C GLN A 425 4.54 22.77 -13.57
N ARG A 426 4.41 22.89 -14.89
CA ARG A 426 3.26 23.55 -15.52
C ARG A 426 1.96 22.79 -15.30
N ILE A 427 1.98 21.46 -15.40
CA ILE A 427 0.80 20.62 -15.15
C ILE A 427 0.28 20.83 -13.72
N ASN A 428 1.15 20.70 -12.72
CA ASN A 428 0.73 20.83 -11.32
C ASN A 428 0.39 22.29 -10.95
N SER A 429 1.09 23.29 -11.52
CA SER A 429 0.75 24.71 -11.32
C SER A 429 -0.61 25.09 -11.89
N ALA A 430 -1.03 24.45 -12.99
CA ALA A 430 -2.35 24.66 -13.58
C ALA A 430 -3.48 24.05 -12.73
N LYS A 431 -3.16 23.15 -11.79
CA LYS A 431 -4.07 22.56 -10.78
C LYS A 431 -5.30 21.82 -11.34
N LYS A 432 -5.36 21.60 -12.67
CA LYS A 432 -6.45 20.87 -13.34
C LYS A 432 -6.33 19.37 -13.17
N ILE A 433 -5.10 18.85 -13.17
CA ILE A 433 -4.77 17.46 -12.86
C ILE A 433 -3.58 17.45 -11.90
N HIS A 434 -3.36 16.33 -11.22
CA HIS A 434 -2.18 16.17 -10.37
C HIS A 434 -1.36 14.95 -10.78
N LEU A 435 -0.06 15.16 -11.01
CA LEU A 435 0.93 14.12 -11.34
C LEU A 435 2.14 14.22 -10.41
N VAL A 436 2.90 13.13 -10.34
CA VAL A 436 4.20 13.09 -9.66
C VAL A 436 5.23 12.42 -10.57
N PRO A 437 6.53 12.75 -10.41
CA PRO A 437 7.57 12.14 -11.21
C PRO A 437 8.10 10.85 -10.58
N CYS A 438 8.91 10.14 -11.36
CA CYS A 438 9.94 9.26 -10.84
C CYS A 438 11.21 9.36 -11.69
N HIS A 439 12.29 8.75 -11.20
CA HIS A 439 13.47 8.48 -11.99
C HIS A 439 13.49 7.02 -12.41
N LEU A 440 13.68 6.77 -13.69
CA LEU A 440 14.02 5.46 -14.24
C LEU A 440 15.48 5.50 -14.66
N ARG A 441 16.37 5.02 -13.78
CA ARG A 441 17.82 5.28 -13.83
C ARG A 441 18.09 6.79 -13.87
N ASP A 442 18.66 7.29 -14.96
CA ASP A 442 19.01 8.69 -15.19
C ASP A 442 17.89 9.51 -15.85
N LYS A 443 16.75 8.89 -16.23
CA LYS A 443 15.64 9.57 -16.91
C LYS A 443 14.57 10.04 -15.93
N PHE A 444 14.22 11.33 -16.01
CA PHE A 444 13.04 11.90 -15.34
C PHE A 444 11.77 11.58 -16.15
N VAL A 445 10.77 11.01 -15.47
CA VAL A 445 9.56 10.44 -16.08
C VAL A 445 8.32 10.91 -15.32
N LEU A 446 7.24 11.21 -16.04
CA LEU A 446 5.94 11.53 -15.47
C LEU A 446 5.13 10.25 -15.26
N ARG A 447 4.44 10.14 -14.12
CA ARG A 447 3.59 9.00 -13.76
C ARG A 447 2.12 9.39 -13.86
N PHE A 448 1.35 8.63 -14.63
CA PHE A 448 -0.10 8.76 -14.75
C PHE A 448 -0.78 7.50 -14.20
N ALA A 449 -1.26 7.55 -12.96
CA ALA A 449 -1.93 6.43 -12.30
C ALA A 449 -3.46 6.61 -12.31
N ILE A 450 -4.22 5.62 -12.78
CA ILE A 450 -5.69 5.65 -12.75
C ILE A 450 -6.18 5.43 -11.32
N CYS A 451 -6.60 6.50 -10.65
CA CYS A 451 -6.89 6.48 -9.20
C CYS A 451 -8.36 6.45 -8.81
N SER A 452 -9.17 7.40 -9.28
CA SER A 452 -10.53 7.55 -8.77
C SER A 452 -11.46 6.44 -9.21
N ARG A 453 -12.41 6.08 -8.33
CA ARG A 453 -13.52 5.18 -8.66
C ARG A 453 -14.44 5.72 -9.76
N THR A 454 -14.54 7.04 -9.89
CA THR A 454 -15.42 7.72 -10.85
C THR A 454 -14.71 8.15 -12.12
N VAL A 455 -13.44 7.77 -12.30
CA VAL A 455 -12.70 8.04 -13.54
C VAL A 455 -13.36 7.31 -14.72
N GLU A 456 -13.38 7.97 -15.86
CA GLU A 456 -14.01 7.55 -17.11
C GLU A 456 -13.10 7.97 -18.27
N SER A 457 -13.32 7.40 -19.45
CA SER A 457 -12.57 7.71 -20.68
C SER A 457 -12.53 9.23 -20.97
N ALA A 458 -13.64 9.94 -20.79
CA ALA A 458 -13.69 11.40 -20.98
C ALA A 458 -12.72 12.17 -20.06
N HIS A 459 -12.50 11.70 -18.83
CA HIS A 459 -11.56 12.31 -17.89
C HIS A 459 -10.11 12.10 -18.35
N VAL A 460 -9.79 10.88 -18.81
CA VAL A 460 -8.47 10.52 -19.36
C VAL A 460 -8.15 11.35 -20.60
N GLN A 461 -9.11 11.49 -21.52
CA GLN A 461 -8.94 12.31 -22.73
C GLN A 461 -8.75 13.78 -22.40
N ARG A 462 -9.57 14.38 -21.52
CA ARG A 462 -9.38 15.78 -21.09
C ARG A 462 -8.02 16.01 -20.43
N ALA A 463 -7.58 15.07 -19.58
CA ALA A 463 -6.27 15.14 -18.94
C ALA A 463 -5.14 15.10 -19.99
N TRP A 464 -5.26 14.23 -21.00
CA TRP A 464 -4.30 14.15 -22.09
C TRP A 464 -4.26 15.41 -22.96
N GLU A 465 -5.41 15.97 -23.34
CA GLU A 465 -5.47 17.24 -24.07
C GLU A 465 -4.76 18.36 -23.30
N HIS A 466 -5.01 18.45 -21.99
CA HIS A 466 -4.34 19.43 -21.14
C HIS A 466 -2.82 19.24 -21.09
N ILE A 467 -2.34 17.99 -21.00
CA ILE A 467 -0.90 17.66 -21.05
C ILE A 467 -0.30 18.08 -22.40
N LYS A 468 -0.97 17.81 -23.52
CA LYS A 468 -0.50 18.16 -24.87
C LYS A 468 -0.39 19.66 -25.10
N GLU A 469 -1.36 20.43 -24.60
CA GLU A 469 -1.36 21.90 -24.66
C GLU A 469 -0.13 22.45 -23.92
N LEU A 470 0.05 22.06 -22.66
CA LEU A 470 1.19 22.51 -21.85
C LEU A 470 2.53 22.05 -22.42
N ALA A 471 2.59 20.85 -23.00
CA ALA A 471 3.78 20.35 -23.69
C ALA A 471 4.12 21.18 -24.93
N ALA A 472 3.12 21.65 -25.69
CA ALA A 472 3.36 22.57 -26.79
C ALA A 472 3.96 23.88 -26.30
N ASP A 473 3.49 24.41 -25.16
CA ASP A 473 4.02 25.63 -24.57
C ASP A 473 5.47 25.48 -24.08
N VAL A 474 5.80 24.36 -23.42
CA VAL A 474 7.17 24.06 -22.96
C VAL A 474 8.12 23.96 -24.15
N LEU A 475 7.74 23.23 -25.21
CA LEU A 475 8.59 23.04 -26.38
C LEU A 475 8.77 24.32 -27.21
N ARG A 476 7.82 25.27 -27.17
CA ARG A 476 8.01 26.60 -27.75
C ARG A 476 9.02 27.41 -26.95
N ALA A 477 8.90 27.42 -25.63
CA ALA A 477 9.81 28.14 -24.73
C ALA A 477 11.25 27.60 -24.72
N GLU A 478 11.50 26.36 -25.16
CA GLU A 478 12.88 25.85 -25.34
C GLU A 478 13.54 26.29 -26.65
N ARG A 479 12.76 26.77 -27.62
CA ARG A 479 13.27 27.25 -28.92
C ARG A 479 13.56 28.74 -28.93
N GLU A 480 12.98 29.46 -27.97
CA GLU A 480 13.24 30.87 -27.65
C GLU A 480 14.46 30.96 -26.73
#